data_AF-A0A7Y5WZC5-F1
#
_entry.id   AF-A0A7Y5WZC5-F1
#
_cell.length_a   1.000
_cell.length_b   1.000
_cell.length_c   1.000
_cell.angle_alpha   90.00
_cell.angle_beta   90.00
_cell.angle_gamma   90.00
#
_symmetry.space_group_name_H-M   'P 1'
#
loop_
_entity.id
_entity.type
_entity.pdbx_description
1 polymer ?
#
loop_
_entity_poly.entity_id
_entity_poly.type
_entity_poly.pdbx_seq_one_letter_code
_entity_poly.pdbx_strand_id
1 'polypeptide(L)'
;RSHVSESQWDRLRKPVYERAQSRCEICGGRGPAHPVECHEVWEYDDEARVQRLAGLIALCPACHGVKHIGRSSIKGKGDDAIEQLMRVNGWTASRAEDYVDLVLDIWKLRSQVPWRLDLSWLAERGVAPPRVAEGMNGPE
;
A
#
# COMPACT_ATOMS: atom_id res chain seq x y z
N ARG A 1 5.86 5.20 6.94
CA ARG A 1 5.72 6.70 7.08
C ARG A 1 6.88 7.40 7.82
N SER A 2 8.06 6.79 8.00
CA SER A 2 9.20 7.35 8.77
C SER A 2 10.03 8.42 8.05
N HIS A 3 9.78 8.66 6.76
CA HIS A 3 10.70 9.40 5.88
C HIS A 3 10.21 10.80 5.47
N VAL A 4 9.05 11.23 5.98
CA VAL A 4 8.46 12.56 5.72
C VAL A 4 7.86 13.13 7.01
N SER A 5 7.92 14.45 7.19
CA SER A 5 7.20 15.11 8.29
C SER A 5 5.69 15.04 8.07
N GLU A 6 4.91 15.25 9.13
CA GLU A 6 3.45 15.34 9.01
C GLU A 6 3.00 16.43 8.03
N SER A 7 3.67 17.59 8.02
CA SER A 7 3.35 18.69 7.11
C SER A 7 3.70 18.36 5.65
N GLN A 8 4.78 17.63 5.40
CA GLN A 8 5.11 17.12 4.07
C GLN A 8 4.10 16.06 3.62
N TRP A 9 3.73 15.15 4.52
CA TRP A 9 2.72 14.13 4.25
C TRP A 9 1.35 14.75 3.91
N ASP A 10 0.95 15.79 4.64
CA ASP A 10 -0.26 16.55 4.35
C ASP A 10 -0.29 17.16 2.96
N ARG A 11 0.85 17.73 2.52
CA ARG A 11 0.99 18.29 1.17
C ARG A 11 0.90 17.23 0.08
N LEU A 12 1.33 16.01 0.37
CA LEU A 12 1.28 14.90 -0.58
C LEU A 12 -0.11 14.24 -0.64
N ARG A 13 -0.76 14.01 0.52
CA ARG A 13 -2.02 13.27 0.61
C ARG A 13 -3.26 14.08 0.25
N LYS A 14 -3.29 15.39 0.51
CA LYS A 14 -4.48 16.23 0.24
C LYS A 14 -4.83 16.26 -1.26
N PRO A 15 -3.89 16.48 -2.20
CA PRO A 15 -4.17 16.41 -3.63
C PRO A 15 -4.65 15.04 -4.09
N VAL A 16 -4.20 13.95 -3.45
CA VAL A 16 -4.65 12.57 -3.73
C VAL A 16 -6.13 12.41 -3.40
N TYR A 17 -6.59 12.96 -2.28
CA TYR A 17 -8.00 12.91 -1.91
C TYR A 17 -8.86 13.78 -2.83
N GLU A 18 -8.38 14.98 -3.16
CA GLU A 18 -9.08 15.92 -4.02
C GLU A 18 -9.29 15.37 -5.43
N ARG A 19 -8.22 14.88 -6.08
CA ARG A 19 -8.32 14.30 -7.43
C ARG A 19 -9.25 13.08 -7.47
N ALA A 20 -9.26 12.29 -6.38
CA ALA A 20 -10.10 11.10 -6.25
C ALA A 20 -11.54 11.46 -5.83
N GLN A 21 -11.85 12.75 -5.63
CA GLN A 21 -13.13 13.21 -5.11
C GLN A 21 -13.56 12.47 -3.83
N SER A 22 -12.58 12.17 -2.98
CA SER A 22 -12.75 11.38 -1.76
C SER A 22 -13.46 10.03 -2.02
N ARG A 23 -13.15 9.36 -3.14
CA ARG A 23 -13.62 8.00 -3.48
C ARG A 23 -12.43 7.08 -3.67
N CYS A 24 -12.63 5.80 -3.38
CA CYS A 24 -11.60 4.80 -3.61
C CYS A 24 -11.26 4.70 -5.10
N GLU A 25 -9.99 4.87 -5.46
CA GLU A 25 -9.49 4.74 -6.83
C GLU A 25 -9.50 3.27 -7.33
N ILE A 26 -9.78 2.29 -6.45
CA ILE A 26 -9.95 0.86 -6.81
C ILE A 26 -11.43 0.49 -7.00
N CYS A 27 -12.28 0.77 -6.02
CA CYS A 27 -13.66 0.25 -6.00
C CYS A 27 -14.75 1.34 -6.09
N GLY A 28 -14.38 2.63 -6.15
CA GLY A 28 -15.30 3.77 -6.14
C GLY A 28 -16.01 4.03 -4.80
N GLY A 29 -15.85 3.13 -3.82
CA GLY A 29 -16.48 3.18 -2.51
C GLY A 29 -15.90 4.23 -1.55
N ARG A 30 -16.50 4.33 -0.37
CA ARG A 30 -16.11 5.22 0.73
C ARG A 30 -16.22 4.49 2.07
N GLY A 31 -15.39 4.88 3.03
CA GLY A 31 -15.50 4.40 4.40
C GLY A 31 -16.58 5.11 5.22
N PRO A 32 -17.02 4.50 6.33
CA PRO A 32 -18.10 5.02 7.17
C PRO A 32 -17.68 6.21 8.04
N ALA A 33 -16.46 6.18 8.62
CA ALA A 33 -15.95 7.26 9.47
C ALA A 33 -15.11 8.28 8.68
N HIS A 34 -14.33 7.79 7.72
CA HIS A 34 -13.53 8.59 6.79
C HIS A 34 -13.69 8.05 5.37
N PRO A 35 -13.87 8.90 4.35
CA PRO A 35 -14.16 8.43 3.00
C PRO A 35 -13.04 7.58 2.40
N VAL A 36 -11.78 8.05 2.54
CA VAL A 36 -10.59 7.40 1.98
C VAL A 36 -9.35 7.62 2.86
N GLU A 37 -8.36 6.77 2.66
CA GLU A 37 -7.03 6.76 3.24
C GLU A 37 -6.00 6.84 2.12
N CYS A 38 -4.91 7.57 2.33
CA CYS A 38 -3.80 7.64 1.39
C CYS A 38 -2.86 6.47 1.65
N HIS A 39 -2.56 5.72 0.59
CA HIS A 39 -1.67 4.55 0.63
C HIS A 39 -0.52 4.74 -0.37
N GLU A 40 0.69 4.35 0.04
CA GLU A 40 1.88 4.31 -0.80
C GLU A 40 1.76 3.23 -1.89
N VAL A 41 2.06 3.56 -3.15
CA VAL A 41 2.14 2.58 -4.24
C VAL A 41 3.60 2.24 -4.46
N TRP A 42 3.96 0.98 -4.25
CA TRP A 42 5.32 0.48 -4.37
C TRP A 42 5.50 -0.41 -5.59
N GLU A 43 6.63 -0.24 -6.27
CA GLU A 43 7.14 -1.13 -7.32
C GLU A 43 8.36 -1.89 -6.78
N TYR A 44 8.51 -3.15 -7.19
CA TYR A 44 9.56 -4.04 -6.70
C TYR A 44 10.33 -4.62 -7.90
N ASP A 45 11.63 -4.38 -7.91
CA ASP A 45 12.60 -5.03 -8.79
C ASP A 45 13.38 -6.05 -7.96
N ASP A 46 13.00 -7.33 -8.05
CA ASP A 46 13.60 -8.41 -7.27
C ASP A 46 15.05 -8.69 -7.66
N GLU A 47 15.43 -8.47 -8.93
CA GLU A 47 16.79 -8.70 -9.42
C GLU A 47 17.76 -7.63 -8.91
N ALA A 48 17.39 -6.35 -9.07
CA ALA A 48 18.18 -5.22 -8.57
C ALA A 48 17.98 -4.99 -7.06
N ARG A 49 17.01 -5.67 -6.45
CA ARG A 49 16.56 -5.48 -5.06
C ARG A 49 16.21 -4.03 -4.76
N VAL A 50 15.36 -3.44 -5.60
CA VAL A 50 14.90 -2.06 -5.46
C VAL A 50 13.42 -2.02 -5.11
N GLN A 51 13.09 -1.35 -4.01
CA GLN A 51 11.72 -0.96 -3.67
C GLN A 51 11.55 0.51 -4.02
N ARG A 52 10.73 0.81 -5.02
CA ARG A 52 10.52 2.17 -5.53
C ARG A 52 9.15 2.69 -5.14
N LEU A 53 9.10 3.88 -4.55
CA LEU A 53 7.83 4.60 -4.36
C LEU A 53 7.38 5.10 -5.74
N ALA A 54 6.32 4.51 -6.28
CA ALA A 54 5.78 4.85 -7.59
C ALA A 54 4.66 5.90 -7.51
N GLY A 55 4.01 6.01 -6.35
CA GLY A 55 2.80 6.83 -6.26
C GLY A 55 2.17 6.86 -4.88
N LEU A 56 1.06 7.59 -4.83
CA LEU A 56 0.08 7.54 -3.75
C LEU A 56 -1.28 7.27 -4.37
N ILE A 57 -2.15 6.58 -3.64
CA ILE A 57 -3.50 6.23 -4.07
C ILE A 57 -4.51 6.46 -2.94
N ALA A 58 -5.70 6.93 -3.26
CA ALA A 58 -6.83 7.07 -2.35
C ALA A 58 -7.63 5.75 -2.28
N LEU A 59 -7.69 5.13 -1.11
CA LEU A 59 -8.38 3.86 -0.88
C LEU A 59 -9.48 4.01 0.16
N CYS A 60 -10.64 3.38 -0.03
CA CYS A 60 -11.56 3.24 1.09
C CYS A 60 -10.94 2.30 2.15
N PRO A 61 -11.38 2.35 3.42
CA PRO A 61 -10.81 1.52 4.49
C PRO A 61 -10.85 0.02 4.18
N ALA A 62 -11.88 -0.46 3.47
CA ALA A 62 -11.97 -1.87 3.07
C ALA A 62 -10.85 -2.23 2.09
N CYS A 63 -10.68 -1.49 0.99
CA CYS A 63 -9.59 -1.71 0.03
C CYS A 63 -8.20 -1.51 0.66
N HIS A 64 -8.07 -0.57 1.58
CA HIS A 64 -6.82 -0.36 2.31
C HIS A 64 -6.48 -1.55 3.21
N GLY A 65 -7.49 -2.15 3.86
CA GLY A 65 -7.34 -3.40 4.61
C GLY A 65 -6.85 -4.56 3.75
N VAL A 66 -7.27 -4.65 2.48
CA VAL A 66 -6.76 -5.64 1.51
C VAL A 66 -5.28 -5.41 1.18
N LYS A 67 -4.86 -4.15 1.02
CA LYS A 67 -3.43 -3.84 0.79
C LYS A 67 -2.55 -4.25 1.97
N HIS A 68 -3.10 -4.25 3.18
CA HIS A 68 -2.45 -4.73 4.39
C HIS A 68 -3.06 -6.02 4.92
N ILE A 69 -3.33 -7.01 4.06
CA ILE A 69 -4.09 -8.20 4.42
C ILE A 69 -3.47 -8.98 5.59
N GLY A 70 -2.15 -9.16 5.63
CA GLY A 70 -1.48 -9.83 6.76
C GLY A 70 -1.71 -9.11 8.09
N ARG A 71 -1.68 -7.77 8.10
CA ARG A 71 -1.99 -6.96 9.28
C ARG A 71 -3.48 -7.02 9.62
N SER A 72 -4.36 -7.04 8.63
CA SER A 72 -5.80 -7.18 8.82
C SER A 72 -6.13 -8.51 9.49
N SER A 73 -5.49 -9.60 9.06
CA SER A 73 -5.63 -10.93 9.68
C SER A 73 -5.20 -10.93 11.15
N ILE A 74 -4.04 -10.35 11.49
CA ILE A 74 -3.58 -10.23 12.90
C ILE A 74 -4.58 -9.44 13.76
N LYS A 75 -5.29 -8.48 13.17
CA LYS A 75 -6.31 -7.68 13.85
C LYS A 75 -7.71 -8.32 13.88
N GLY A 76 -7.85 -9.56 13.42
CA GLY A 76 -9.15 -10.25 13.33
C GLY A 76 -10.08 -9.71 12.25
N LYS A 77 -9.52 -9.05 11.22
CA LYS A 77 -10.24 -8.48 10.06
C LYS A 77 -9.80 -9.13 8.73
N GLY A 78 -9.27 -10.34 8.80
CA GLY A 78 -8.83 -11.09 7.61
C GLY A 78 -10.01 -11.39 6.68
N ASP A 79 -11.10 -11.89 7.24
CA ASP A 79 -12.31 -12.27 6.48
C ASP A 79 -12.92 -11.06 5.76
N ASP A 80 -13.06 -9.91 6.44
CA ASP A 80 -13.53 -8.65 5.82
C ASP A 80 -12.64 -8.24 4.63
N ALA A 81 -11.32 -8.42 4.75
CA ALA A 81 -10.38 -8.10 3.69
C ALA A 81 -10.51 -9.09 2.51
N ILE A 82 -10.68 -10.38 2.78
CA ILE A 82 -10.88 -11.41 1.74
C ILE A 82 -12.21 -11.17 1.02
N GLU A 83 -13.29 -10.88 1.74
CA GLU A 83 -14.59 -10.56 1.14
C GLU A 83 -14.49 -9.33 0.23
N GLN A 84 -13.81 -8.29 0.69
CA GLN A 84 -13.57 -7.10 -0.12
C GLN A 84 -12.71 -7.39 -1.37
N LEU A 85 -11.68 -8.23 -1.24
CA LEU A 85 -10.85 -8.68 -2.36
C LEU A 85 -11.68 -9.44 -3.39
N MET A 86 -12.53 -10.38 -2.94
CA MET A 86 -13.46 -11.12 -3.79
C MET A 86 -14.41 -10.19 -4.51
N ARG A 87 -15.07 -9.30 -3.78
CA ARG A 87 -16.08 -8.37 -4.32
C ARG A 87 -15.53 -7.47 -5.41
N VAL A 88 -14.32 -6.92 -5.22
CA VAL A 88 -13.70 -6.01 -6.19
C VAL A 88 -13.28 -6.73 -7.46
N ASN A 89 -12.80 -7.97 -7.34
CA ASN A 89 -12.27 -8.71 -8.48
C ASN A 89 -13.27 -9.69 -9.11
N GLY A 90 -14.46 -9.86 -8.52
CA GLY A 90 -15.41 -10.90 -8.91
C GLY A 90 -14.85 -12.32 -8.71
N TRP A 91 -14.02 -12.51 -7.69
CA TRP A 91 -13.38 -13.80 -7.42
C TRP A 91 -14.21 -14.70 -6.52
N THR A 92 -14.04 -16.00 -6.70
CA THR A 92 -14.49 -17.02 -5.76
C THR A 92 -13.61 -17.02 -4.51
N ALA A 93 -14.09 -17.65 -3.42
CA ALA A 93 -13.33 -17.78 -2.18
C ALA A 93 -11.99 -18.50 -2.41
N SER A 94 -12.00 -19.66 -3.07
CA SER A 94 -10.78 -20.42 -3.39
C SER A 94 -9.77 -19.58 -4.19
N ARG A 95 -10.21 -18.78 -5.17
CA ARG A 95 -9.29 -17.92 -5.93
C ARG A 95 -8.72 -16.79 -5.06
N ALA A 96 -9.50 -16.26 -4.14
CA ALA A 96 -9.02 -15.25 -3.21
C ALA A 96 -8.00 -15.85 -2.23
N GLU A 97 -8.27 -17.04 -1.67
CA GLU A 97 -7.35 -17.78 -0.82
C GLU A 97 -6.03 -18.08 -1.53
N ASP A 98 -6.07 -18.66 -2.74
CA ASP A 98 -4.88 -18.94 -3.56
C ASP A 98 -4.04 -17.67 -3.79
N TYR A 99 -4.70 -16.52 -4.01
CA TYR A 99 -4.02 -15.24 -4.19
C TYR A 99 -3.41 -14.74 -2.88
N VAL A 100 -4.10 -14.88 -1.75
CA VAL A 100 -3.58 -14.50 -0.44
C VAL A 100 -2.34 -15.31 -0.08
N ASP A 101 -2.38 -16.62 -0.30
CA ASP A 101 -1.23 -17.50 -0.07
C ASP A 101 -0.03 -17.08 -0.93
N LEU A 102 -0.27 -16.85 -2.23
CA LEU A 102 0.77 -16.38 -3.15
C LEU A 102 1.43 -15.07 -2.67
N VAL A 103 0.64 -14.06 -2.29
CA VAL A 103 1.23 -12.77 -1.87
C VAL A 103 1.95 -12.87 -0.53
N LEU A 104 1.50 -13.74 0.39
CA LEU A 104 2.17 -13.99 1.66
C LEU A 104 3.51 -14.73 1.45
N ASP A 105 3.55 -15.68 0.51
CA ASP A 105 4.80 -16.36 0.13
C ASP A 105 5.80 -15.38 -0.51
N ILE A 106 5.34 -14.50 -1.41
CA ILE A 106 6.17 -13.42 -1.98
C ILE A 106 6.69 -12.52 -0.87
N TRP A 107 5.83 -12.08 0.05
CA TRP A 107 6.23 -11.24 1.18
C TRP A 107 7.30 -11.95 2.03
N LYS A 108 7.11 -13.23 2.34
CA LYS A 108 8.07 -14.04 3.11
C LYS A 108 9.43 -14.15 2.42
N LEU A 109 9.47 -14.31 1.10
CA LEU A 109 10.72 -14.33 0.33
C LEU A 109 11.39 -12.96 0.34
N ARG A 110 10.65 -11.89 0.02
CA ARG A 110 11.20 -10.53 -0.06
C ARG A 110 11.68 -10.00 1.30
N SER A 111 11.09 -10.49 2.40
CA SER A 111 11.48 -10.10 3.76
C SER A 111 12.80 -10.69 4.25
N GLN A 112 13.39 -11.63 3.50
CA GLN A 112 14.65 -12.29 3.87
C GLN A 112 15.90 -11.56 3.37
N VAL A 113 15.74 -10.53 2.53
CA VAL A 113 16.85 -9.82 1.90
C VAL A 113 16.75 -8.31 2.13
N PRO A 114 17.90 -7.61 2.18
CA PRO A 114 17.90 -6.16 2.22
C PRO A 114 17.52 -5.58 0.85
N TRP A 115 16.78 -4.47 0.89
CA TRP A 115 16.35 -3.72 -0.29
C TRP A 115 16.98 -2.33 -0.33
N ARG A 116 17.24 -1.83 -1.54
CA ARG A 116 17.53 -0.42 -1.81
C ARG A 116 16.21 0.33 -1.98
N LEU A 117 16.01 1.36 -1.18
CA LEU A 117 14.83 2.20 -1.26
C LEU A 117 15.03 3.34 -2.28
N ASP A 118 14.16 3.40 -3.29
CA ASP A 118 14.09 4.51 -4.25
C ASP A 118 12.88 5.41 -3.93
N LEU A 119 13.18 6.61 -3.43
CA LEU A 119 12.20 7.64 -3.09
C LEU A 119 12.26 8.84 -4.05
N SER A 120 12.80 8.67 -5.26
CA SER A 120 12.90 9.75 -6.26
C SER A 120 11.55 10.43 -6.55
N TRP A 121 10.45 9.68 -6.46
CA TRP A 121 9.08 10.22 -6.58
C TRP A 121 8.74 11.33 -5.58
N LEU A 122 9.31 11.32 -4.38
CA LEU A 122 9.16 12.40 -3.40
C LEU A 122 9.90 13.66 -3.86
N ALA A 123 11.11 13.50 -4.40
CA ALA A 123 11.93 14.62 -4.87
C ALA A 123 11.25 15.37 -6.02
N GLU A 124 10.62 14.63 -6.94
CA GLU A 124 9.79 15.19 -8.03
C GLU A 124 8.63 16.07 -7.52
N ARG A 125 8.21 15.87 -6.26
CA ARG A 125 7.14 16.62 -5.58
C ARG A 125 7.66 17.65 -4.58
N GLY A 126 8.95 17.98 -4.66
CA GLY A 126 9.58 18.97 -3.79
C GLY A 126 9.76 18.49 -2.33
N VAL A 127 9.69 17.18 -2.09
CA VAL A 127 9.96 16.57 -0.79
C VAL A 127 11.30 15.87 -0.86
N ALA A 128 12.32 16.45 -0.23
CA ALA A 128 13.65 15.84 -0.21
C ALA A 128 13.58 14.49 0.52
N PRO A 129 13.98 13.36 -0.12
CA PRO A 129 14.05 12.09 0.55
C PRO A 129 15.15 12.14 1.63
N PRO A 130 15.02 11.39 2.72
CA PRO A 130 16.07 11.31 3.73
C PRO A 130 17.37 10.80 3.11
N ARG A 131 18.51 11.29 3.62
CA ARG A 131 19.83 10.84 3.19
C ARG A 131 20.03 9.40 3.63
N VAL A 132 19.79 8.47 2.69
CA VAL A 132 20.04 7.02 2.74
C VAL A 132 19.12 6.23 3.67
N ALA A 133 18.43 5.24 3.12
CA ALA A 133 17.93 4.09 3.87
C ALA A 133 18.48 2.82 3.20
N GLU A 134 19.75 2.52 3.49
CA GLU A 134 20.30 1.18 3.25
C GLU A 134 19.84 0.29 4.41
N GLY A 135 19.30 -0.88 4.10
CA GLY A 135 18.98 -1.90 5.10
C GLY A 135 17.58 -1.84 5.72
N MET A 136 16.53 -1.56 4.93
CA MET A 136 15.17 -1.89 5.36
C MET A 136 14.96 -3.41 5.27
N ASN A 137 14.46 -4.00 6.36
CA ASN A 137 14.04 -5.40 6.42
C ASN A 137 12.72 -5.56 5.67
N GLY A 138 12.80 -5.92 4.39
CA GLY A 138 11.67 -6.34 3.58
C GLY A 138 10.67 -5.22 3.21
N PRO A 139 9.85 -5.47 2.18
CA PRO A 139 8.76 -4.59 1.82
C PRO A 139 7.55 -4.70 2.78
N GLU A 140 6.85 -3.58 3.00
CA GLU A 140 5.55 -3.51 3.70
C GLU A 140 4.44 -4.27 2.95
#